data_AF-A0A7Y3MBB6-F1
#
_entry.id   AF-A0A7Y3MBB6-F1
#
_cell.length_a   1.000
_cell.length_b   1.000
_cell.length_c   1.000
_cell.angle_alpha   90.00
_cell.angle_beta   90.00
_cell.angle_gamma   90.00
#
_symmetry.space_group_name_H-M   'P 1'
#
loop_
_entity.id
_entity.type
_entity.pdbx_description
1 polymer ?
#
loop_
_entity_poly.entity_id
_entity_poly.type
_entity_poly.pdbx_seq_one_letter_code
_entity_poly.pdbx_strand_id
1 'polypeptide(L)'
;MAIKATENYSPGILSLLPLYYVGWSDSVLSPTEIKFIHDKIDSYSFLNPDEKTLLKSWADPLNPPSPTQFKSWGNAIKAHSKNIDDNKKSSLIELGIEMARQGIGLDANNIWQAKDTRDSLIEFKEILGVNAESEHLFVNKLFPEIVIDDTCTVCEFDSNELKMLLDGEHIELKDRVRQLLRDPFFDQTYEPNKDIYRQRILEQTKKLAAQGLSAYSFPKKYGGYEKNGDHIA
;
A
#
# COMPACT_ATOMS: atom_id res chain seq x y z
N MET A 1 15.77 -28.10 1.38
CA MET A 1 15.74 -27.85 2.83
C MET A 1 15.67 -26.34 2.99
N ALA A 2 14.50 -25.80 3.33
CA ALA A 2 14.23 -24.36 3.29
C ALA A 2 14.84 -23.67 4.52
N ILE A 3 15.81 -22.79 4.30
CA ILE A 3 16.35 -21.93 5.34
C ILE A 3 15.31 -20.83 5.58
N LYS A 4 14.68 -20.83 6.75
CA LYS A 4 13.94 -19.68 7.28
C LYS A 4 14.93 -18.54 7.49
N ALA A 5 15.03 -17.62 6.53
CA ALA A 5 15.79 -16.40 6.71
C ALA A 5 14.93 -15.40 7.50
N THR A 6 15.11 -15.36 8.82
CA THR A 6 15.11 -14.07 9.50
C THR A 6 16.37 -13.36 9.00
N GLU A 7 16.25 -12.57 7.94
CA GLU A 7 17.37 -11.80 7.42
C GLU A 7 17.83 -10.82 8.51
N ASN A 8 18.96 -11.12 9.14
CA ASN A 8 19.65 -10.20 10.03
C ASN A 8 20.29 -9.12 9.14
N TYR A 9 19.59 -8.01 8.95
CA TYR A 9 20.16 -6.84 8.30
C TYR A 9 21.24 -6.22 9.19
N SER A 10 22.27 -5.67 8.56
CA SER A 10 23.30 -4.95 9.29
C SER A 10 22.75 -3.62 9.84
N PRO A 11 23.41 -3.02 10.84
CA PRO A 11 23.07 -1.71 11.36
C PRO A 11 23.00 -0.62 10.27
N GLY A 12 23.92 -0.66 9.30
CA GLY A 12 23.93 0.26 8.17
C GLY A 12 22.66 0.16 7.33
N ILE A 13 22.25 -1.07 6.99
CA ILE A 13 21.00 -1.32 6.25
C ILE A 13 19.78 -0.92 7.09
N LEU A 14 19.74 -1.29 8.37
CA LEU A 14 18.64 -0.96 9.28
C LEU A 14 18.42 0.55 9.41
N SER A 15 19.50 1.35 9.34
CA SER A 15 19.41 2.82 9.40
C SER A 15 18.65 3.46 8.23
N LEU A 16 18.65 2.79 7.07
CA LEU A 16 18.02 3.27 5.83
C LEU A 16 16.72 2.54 5.51
N LEU A 17 16.48 1.38 6.14
CA LEU A 17 15.37 0.49 5.81
C LEU A 17 13.98 1.15 5.92
N PRO A 18 13.66 1.97 6.94
CA PRO A 18 12.38 2.67 7.00
C PRO A 18 12.17 3.61 5.80
N LEU A 19 13.22 4.30 5.34
CA LEU A 19 13.15 5.21 4.19
C LEU A 19 12.87 4.45 2.89
N TYR A 20 13.55 3.32 2.67
CA TYR A 20 13.29 2.48 1.49
C TYR A 20 11.89 1.86 1.50
N TYR A 21 11.41 1.42 2.67
CA TYR A 21 10.07 0.86 2.81
C TYR A 21 8.99 1.87 2.41
N VAL A 22 9.13 3.12 2.82
CA VAL A 22 8.20 4.20 2.48
C VAL A 22 8.37 4.68 1.05
N GLY A 23 9.62 4.88 0.59
CA GLY A 23 9.92 5.30 -0.78
C GLY A 23 9.27 4.39 -1.83
N TRP A 24 9.34 3.06 -1.65
CA TRP A 24 8.68 2.12 -2.56
C TRP A 24 7.16 2.03 -2.40
N SER A 25 6.60 2.55 -1.31
CA SER A 25 5.15 2.54 -1.10
C SER A 25 4.42 3.66 -1.86
N ASP A 26 5.13 4.72 -2.26
CA ASP A 26 4.49 5.98 -2.67
C ASP A 26 5.20 6.73 -3.84
N SER A 27 6.46 6.41 -4.17
CA SER A 27 7.24 7.21 -5.13
C SER A 27 7.57 6.50 -6.45
N VAL A 28 7.59 7.29 -7.53
CA VAL A 28 8.23 6.95 -8.81
C VAL A 28 9.53 7.73 -8.87
N LEU A 29 10.67 7.03 -8.81
CA LEU A 29 12.00 7.66 -8.85
C LEU A 29 12.39 8.03 -10.29
N SER A 30 12.75 9.29 -10.51
CA SER A 30 13.31 9.79 -11.77
C SER A 30 14.79 9.40 -11.94
N PRO A 31 15.32 9.38 -13.18
CA PRO A 31 16.73 9.08 -13.45
C PRO A 31 17.72 9.95 -12.67
N THR A 32 17.37 11.23 -12.45
CA THR A 32 18.19 12.17 -11.70
C THR A 32 18.22 11.82 -10.22
N GLU A 33 17.07 11.49 -9.62
CA GLU A 33 16.97 11.07 -8.22
C GLU A 33 17.75 9.77 -7.97
N ILE A 34 17.66 8.79 -8.88
CA ILE A 34 18.43 7.53 -8.78
C ILE A 34 19.93 7.82 -8.73
N LYS A 35 20.42 8.71 -9.59
CA LYS A 35 21.83 9.10 -9.58
C LYS A 35 22.23 9.73 -8.25
N PHE A 36 21.44 10.66 -7.72
CA PHE A 36 21.69 11.28 -6.42
C PHE A 36 21.66 10.26 -5.28
N ILE A 37 20.73 9.31 -5.29
CA ILE A 37 20.66 8.20 -4.32
C ILE A 37 21.95 7.39 -4.37
N HIS A 38 22.42 7.02 -5.56
CA HIS A 38 23.65 6.23 -5.73
C HIS A 38 24.89 6.99 -5.22
N ASP A 39 25.02 8.27 -5.57
CA ASP A 39 26.11 9.14 -5.14
C ASP A 39 26.12 9.29 -3.60
N LYS A 40 24.93 9.44 -2.98
CA LYS A 40 24.78 9.50 -1.52
C LYS A 40 25.16 8.20 -0.84
N ILE A 41 24.72 7.06 -1.36
CA ILE A 41 25.08 5.73 -0.83
C ILE A 41 26.60 5.53 -0.88
N ASP A 42 27.26 5.99 -1.94
CA ASP A 42 28.72 5.90 -2.05
C ASP A 42 29.44 6.77 -1.01
N SER A 43 28.87 7.92 -0.65
CA SER A 43 29.43 8.83 0.36
C SER A 43 29.37 8.29 1.79
N TYR A 44 28.49 7.34 2.09
CA TYR A 44 28.33 6.81 3.44
C TYR A 44 29.52 5.93 3.84
N SER A 45 30.24 6.37 4.88
CA SER A 45 31.40 5.65 5.45
C SER A 45 31.00 4.48 6.34
N PHE A 46 29.77 4.48 6.85
CA PHE A 46 29.22 3.43 7.71
C PHE A 46 28.68 2.22 6.94
N LEU A 47 28.72 2.25 5.60
CA LEU A 47 28.32 1.16 4.73
C LEU A 47 29.54 0.46 4.14
N ASN A 48 29.54 -0.86 4.15
CA ASN A 48 30.52 -1.67 3.43
C ASN A 48 30.18 -1.77 1.92
N PRO A 49 31.11 -2.22 1.06
CA PRO A 49 30.89 -2.28 -0.39
C PRO A 49 29.69 -3.15 -0.81
N ASP A 50 29.44 -4.25 -0.10
CA ASP A 50 28.34 -5.16 -0.40
C ASP A 50 26.98 -4.52 -0.06
N GLU A 51 26.91 -3.82 1.07
CA GLU A 51 25.73 -3.05 1.50
C GLU A 51 25.42 -1.91 0.54
N LYS A 52 26.46 -1.19 0.06
CA LYS A 52 26.28 -0.14 -0.94
C LYS A 52 25.69 -0.69 -2.23
N THR A 53 26.20 -1.83 -2.70
CA THR A 53 25.71 -2.50 -3.89
C THR A 53 24.25 -2.94 -3.72
N LEU A 54 23.92 -3.51 -2.56
CA LEU A 54 22.56 -3.94 -2.24
C LEU A 54 21.58 -2.76 -2.21
N LEU A 55 21.90 -1.69 -1.49
CA LEU A 55 21.03 -0.50 -1.36
C LEU A 55 20.83 0.21 -2.71
N LYS A 56 21.85 0.23 -3.57
CA LYS A 56 21.72 0.73 -4.94
C LYS A 56 20.77 -0.13 -5.78
N SER A 57 20.82 -1.45 -5.62
CA SER A 57 19.88 -2.35 -6.32
C SER A 57 18.44 -2.14 -5.87
N TRP A 58 18.22 -1.73 -4.62
CA TRP A 58 16.89 -1.38 -4.12
C TRP A 58 16.41 -0.01 -4.60
N ALA A 59 17.24 0.80 -5.26
CA ALA A 59 16.87 2.10 -5.82
C ALA A 59 16.71 2.05 -7.36
N ASP A 60 16.42 0.86 -7.92
CA ASP A 60 16.23 0.65 -9.35
C ASP A 60 14.74 0.46 -9.70
N PRO A 61 14.10 1.42 -10.41
CA PRO A 61 12.70 1.30 -10.85
C PRO A 61 12.41 0.09 -11.74
N LEU A 62 13.42 -0.43 -12.45
CA LEU A 62 13.26 -1.61 -13.31
C LEU A 62 13.29 -2.91 -12.51
N ASN A 63 13.79 -2.86 -11.28
CA ASN A 63 13.93 -4.01 -10.39
C ASN A 63 13.30 -3.69 -9.01
N PRO A 64 11.96 -3.50 -8.96
CA PRO A 64 11.27 -3.26 -7.70
C PRO A 64 11.44 -4.44 -6.74
N PRO A 65 11.38 -4.19 -5.42
CA PRO A 65 11.47 -5.26 -4.42
C PRO A 65 10.32 -6.26 -4.62
N SER A 66 10.66 -7.54 -4.64
CA SER A 66 9.65 -8.60 -4.72
C SER A 66 8.68 -8.53 -3.52
N PRO A 67 7.44 -9.05 -3.64
CA PRO A 67 6.50 -9.07 -2.52
C PRO A 67 7.06 -9.73 -1.26
N THR A 68 7.91 -10.74 -1.42
CA THR A 68 8.60 -11.42 -0.32
C THR A 68 9.67 -10.55 0.34
N GLN A 69 10.44 -9.79 -0.45
CA GLN A 69 11.43 -8.84 0.05
C GLN A 69 10.76 -7.66 0.76
N PHE A 70 9.70 -7.10 0.17
CA PHE A 70 8.95 -6.01 0.79
C PHE A 70 8.33 -6.45 2.14
N LYS A 71 7.85 -7.69 2.21
CA LYS A 71 7.37 -8.30 3.46
C LYS A 71 8.49 -8.52 4.46
N SER A 72 9.70 -8.91 4.03
CA SER A 72 10.83 -9.09 4.94
C SER A 72 11.27 -7.76 5.56
N TRP A 73 11.28 -6.67 4.78
CA TRP A 73 11.54 -5.32 5.31
C TRP A 73 10.55 -4.92 6.40
N GLY A 74 9.25 -5.07 6.15
CA GLY A 74 8.22 -4.75 7.13
C GLY A 74 8.34 -5.59 8.41
N ASN A 75 8.69 -6.87 8.29
CA ASN A 75 8.93 -7.74 9.44
C ASN A 75 10.17 -7.33 10.25
N ALA A 76 11.26 -6.96 9.57
CA ALA A 76 12.48 -6.50 10.24
C ALA A 76 12.22 -5.18 10.99
N ILE A 77 11.55 -4.21 10.36
CA ILE A 77 11.15 -2.96 11.01
C ILE A 77 10.33 -3.24 12.27
N LYS A 78 9.31 -4.11 12.19
CA LYS A 78 8.49 -4.50 13.35
C LYS A 78 9.28 -5.23 14.44
N ALA A 79 10.28 -6.02 14.08
CA ALA A 79 11.09 -6.76 15.04
C ALA A 79 12.01 -5.83 15.84
N HIS A 80 12.68 -4.90 15.14
CA HIS A 80 13.62 -3.95 15.75
C HIS A 80 12.93 -2.74 16.41
N SER A 81 11.64 -2.51 16.16
CA SER A 81 10.90 -1.40 16.78
C SER A 81 10.19 -1.74 18.09
N LYS A 82 10.17 -3.00 18.52
CA LYS A 82 9.40 -3.44 19.72
C LYS A 82 9.71 -2.67 20.99
N ASN A 83 10.97 -2.32 21.21
CA ASN A 83 11.45 -1.65 22.41
C ASN A 83 11.77 -0.16 22.19
N ILE A 84 11.29 0.42 21.09
CA ILE A 84 11.48 1.83 20.77
C ILE A 84 10.27 2.61 21.28
N ASP A 85 10.50 3.80 21.85
CA ASP A 85 9.42 4.71 22.27
C ASP A 85 8.58 5.18 21.09
N ASP A 86 7.27 5.35 21.28
CA ASP A 86 6.34 5.70 20.19
C ASP A 86 6.66 7.05 19.54
N ASN A 87 7.14 8.02 20.31
CA ASN A 87 7.61 9.32 19.80
C ASN A 87 8.80 9.21 18.83
N LYS A 88 9.58 8.12 18.91
CA LYS A 88 10.71 7.86 17.99
C LYS A 88 10.28 7.03 16.78
N LYS A 89 9.20 6.26 16.90
CA LYS A 89 8.61 5.51 15.77
C LYS A 89 7.95 6.44 14.75
N SER A 90 7.55 7.65 15.16
CA SER A 90 6.90 8.63 14.28
C SER A 90 7.83 9.34 13.30
N SER A 91 9.15 9.17 13.43
CA SER A 91 10.13 9.68 12.47
C SER A 91 10.92 8.54 11.87
N LEU A 92 10.96 8.45 10.53
CA LEU A 92 11.70 7.39 9.84
C LEU A 92 13.21 7.44 10.12
N ILE A 93 13.74 8.64 10.29
CA ILE A 93 15.15 8.87 10.61
C ILE A 93 15.47 8.38 12.02
N GLU A 94 14.66 8.78 13.01
CA GLU A 94 14.86 8.33 14.39
C GLU A 94 14.68 6.83 14.52
N LEU A 95 13.65 6.29 13.87
CA LEU A 95 13.40 4.86 13.86
C LEU A 95 14.59 4.09 13.27
N GLY A 96 15.12 4.52 12.12
CA GLY A 96 16.29 3.90 11.49
C GLY A 96 17.53 3.98 12.39
N ILE A 97 17.80 5.13 13.01
CA ILE A 97 18.93 5.32 13.94
C ILE A 97 18.81 4.38 15.14
N GLU A 98 17.63 4.30 15.77
CA GLU A 98 17.42 3.43 16.93
C GLU A 98 17.46 1.94 16.55
N MET A 99 16.94 1.56 15.37
CA MET A 99 17.08 0.20 14.84
C MET A 99 18.54 -0.18 14.62
N ALA A 100 19.35 0.73 14.07
CA ALA A 100 20.78 0.51 13.86
C ALA A 100 21.54 0.36 15.19
N ARG A 101 21.21 1.18 16.20
CA ARG A 101 21.84 1.10 17.54
C ARG A 101 21.62 -0.24 18.22
N GLN A 102 20.40 -0.79 18.14
CA GLN A 102 20.11 -2.10 18.72
C GLN A 102 20.93 -3.23 18.08
N GLY A 103 21.39 -3.04 16.83
CA GLY A 103 22.21 -4.00 16.10
C GLY A 103 23.70 -3.96 16.46
N ILE A 104 24.16 -3.04 17.31
CA ILE A 104 25.58 -2.90 17.66
C ILE A 104 25.77 -2.94 19.18
N GLY A 105 26.84 -3.61 19.63
CA GLY A 105 27.32 -3.45 21.01
C GLY A 105 27.68 -1.99 21.31
N LEU A 106 27.76 -1.63 22.60
CA LEU A 106 27.88 -0.26 23.12
C LEU A 106 28.97 0.66 22.49
N ASP A 107 29.92 0.12 21.72
CA ASP A 107 31.11 0.82 21.22
C ASP A 107 30.95 1.61 19.91
N ALA A 108 29.84 1.43 19.16
CA ALA A 108 29.63 2.15 17.89
C ALA A 108 28.69 3.38 17.99
N ASN A 109 28.35 3.80 19.21
CA ASN A 109 27.33 4.82 19.50
C ASN A 109 27.55 6.20 18.85
N ASN A 110 28.70 6.48 18.25
CA ASN A 110 29.09 7.83 17.84
C ASN A 110 28.71 8.17 16.38
N ILE A 111 28.61 7.19 15.48
CA ILE A 111 28.41 7.47 14.03
C ILE A 111 26.98 7.96 13.77
N TRP A 112 25.96 7.24 14.26
CA TRP A 112 24.55 7.62 14.06
C TRP A 112 24.06 8.76 14.96
N GLN A 113 24.93 9.28 15.84
CA GLN A 113 24.68 10.50 16.62
C GLN A 113 25.37 11.73 16.04
N ALA A 114 26.30 11.54 15.11
CA ALA A 114 26.96 12.66 14.44
C ALA A 114 25.90 13.47 13.67
N LYS A 115 25.94 14.79 13.88
CA LYS A 115 25.05 15.74 13.21
C LYS A 115 25.12 15.56 11.69
N ASP A 116 26.32 15.36 11.15
CA ASP A 116 26.56 15.18 9.72
C ASP A 116 25.87 13.94 9.15
N THR A 117 25.82 12.83 9.90
CA THR A 117 25.10 11.61 9.47
C THR A 117 23.60 11.86 9.46
N ARG A 118 23.07 12.53 10.49
CA ARG A 118 21.66 12.88 10.57
C ARG A 118 21.23 13.81 9.44
N ASP A 119 22.00 14.86 9.18
CA ASP A 119 21.73 15.82 8.10
C ASP A 119 21.76 15.12 6.74
N SER A 120 22.72 14.21 6.51
CA SER A 120 22.77 13.44 5.27
C SER A 120 21.59 12.49 5.08
N LEU A 121 21.07 11.90 6.16
CA LEU A 121 19.85 11.08 6.11
C LEU A 121 18.58 11.91 5.85
N ILE A 122 18.53 13.15 6.33
CA ILE A 122 17.43 14.08 6.01
C ILE A 122 17.45 14.41 4.52
N GLU A 123 18.61 14.77 3.96
CA GLU A 123 18.75 15.00 2.52
C GLU A 123 18.36 13.76 1.71
N PHE A 124 18.74 12.57 2.17
CA PHE A 124 18.36 11.31 1.52
C PHE A 124 16.84 11.07 1.53
N LYS A 125 16.16 11.42 2.64
CA LYS A 125 14.69 11.36 2.75
C LYS A 125 14.02 12.29 1.72
N GLU A 126 14.53 13.49 1.57
CA GLU A 126 14.02 14.48 0.60
C GLU A 126 14.19 13.99 -0.84
N ILE A 127 15.34 13.41 -1.18
CA ILE A 127 15.61 12.84 -2.51
C ILE A 127 14.68 11.66 -2.81
N LEU A 128 14.33 10.85 -1.81
CA LEU A 128 13.34 9.77 -1.95
C LEU A 128 11.89 10.26 -2.05
N GLY A 129 11.65 11.57 -1.94
CA GLY A 129 10.31 12.15 -2.00
C GLY A 129 9.44 11.81 -0.78
N VAL A 130 10.04 11.37 0.33
CA VAL A 130 9.30 10.95 1.52
C VAL A 130 8.91 12.17 2.35
N ASN A 131 7.61 12.44 2.41
CA ASN A 131 7.03 13.58 3.13
C ASN A 131 6.37 13.16 4.46
N ALA A 132 5.86 14.14 5.21
CA ALA A 132 5.21 13.90 6.50
C ALA A 132 3.95 13.00 6.39
N GLU A 133 3.18 13.10 5.30
CA GLU A 133 2.00 12.25 5.08
C GLU A 133 2.42 10.78 4.88
N SER A 134 3.48 10.54 4.09
CA SER A 134 4.05 9.21 3.90
C SER A 134 4.60 8.63 5.22
N GLU A 135 5.18 9.46 6.09
CA GLU A 135 5.59 9.07 7.45
C GLU A 135 4.38 8.69 8.33
N HIS A 136 3.29 9.45 8.28
CA HIS A 136 2.05 9.12 9.00
C HIS A 136 1.42 7.80 8.50
N LEU A 137 1.34 7.60 7.18
CA LEU A 137 0.83 6.36 6.59
C LEU A 137 1.68 5.16 7.00
N PHE A 138 3.00 5.33 7.03
CA PHE A 138 3.93 4.31 7.51
C PHE A 138 3.64 3.89 8.95
N VAL A 139 3.52 4.86 9.86
CA VAL A 139 3.25 4.60 11.29
C VAL A 139 1.95 3.83 11.42
N ASN A 140 0.86 4.31 10.81
CA ASN A 140 -0.46 3.65 10.90
C ASN A 140 -0.45 2.22 10.34
N LYS A 141 0.32 1.97 9.28
CA LYS A 141 0.38 0.66 8.60
C LYS A 141 1.22 -0.36 9.37
N LEU A 142 2.35 0.06 9.93
CA LEU A 142 3.27 -0.85 10.63
C LEU A 142 3.03 -0.92 12.13
N PHE A 143 2.59 0.18 12.73
CA PHE A 143 2.30 0.36 14.15
C PHE A 143 0.87 0.89 14.30
N PRO A 144 -0.15 0.14 13.84
CA PRO A 144 -1.52 0.55 14.10
C PRO A 144 -1.68 0.71 15.61
N GLU A 145 -2.14 1.87 16.06
CA GLU A 145 -2.69 1.99 17.40
C GLU A 145 -3.88 1.04 17.44
N ILE A 146 -3.65 -0.16 17.97
CA ILE A 146 -4.74 -1.06 18.28
C ILE A 146 -5.36 -0.45 19.53
N VAL A 147 -6.29 0.48 19.33
CA VAL A 147 -7.31 0.76 20.34
C VAL A 147 -8.14 -0.51 20.38
N ILE A 148 -7.66 -1.49 21.15
CA ILE A 148 -8.48 -2.61 21.56
C ILE A 148 -9.45 -1.96 22.53
N ASP A 149 -10.60 -1.58 22.01
CA ASP A 149 -11.75 -1.34 22.87
C ASP A 149 -12.14 -2.71 23.43
N ASP A 150 -11.50 -3.10 24.54
CA ASP A 150 -11.76 -4.34 25.28
C ASP A 150 -13.23 -4.41 25.77
N THR A 151 -14.04 -3.37 25.56
CA THR A 151 -15.48 -3.41 25.82
C THR A 151 -16.28 -4.14 24.73
N CYS A 152 -15.74 -4.30 23.52
CA CYS A 152 -16.44 -4.98 22.41
C CYS A 152 -16.10 -6.48 22.40
N THR A 153 -16.75 -7.25 23.28
CA THR A 153 -16.59 -8.72 23.34
C THR A 153 -17.31 -9.45 22.18
N VAL A 154 -18.21 -8.75 21.49
CA VAL A 154 -18.94 -9.23 20.31
C VAL A 154 -19.14 -8.04 19.37
N CYS A 155 -18.18 -7.79 18.49
CA CYS A 155 -18.38 -6.82 17.41
C CYS A 155 -19.21 -7.49 16.30
N GLU A 156 -20.51 -7.65 16.55
CA GLU A 156 -21.47 -8.11 15.56
C GLU A 156 -21.71 -6.99 14.55
N PHE A 157 -21.09 -7.12 13.37
CA PHE A 157 -21.32 -6.23 12.25
C PHE A 157 -22.48 -6.76 11.41
N ASP A 158 -23.64 -6.11 11.48
CA ASP A 158 -24.76 -6.47 10.61
C ASP A 158 -24.55 -5.89 9.21
N SER A 159 -24.21 -6.77 8.27
CA SER A 159 -24.08 -6.43 6.85
C SER A 159 -25.37 -5.84 6.25
N ASN A 160 -26.54 -6.14 6.81
CA ASN A 160 -27.81 -5.58 6.36
C ASN A 160 -27.95 -4.12 6.76
N GLU A 161 -27.50 -3.72 7.95
CA GLU A 161 -27.50 -2.32 8.38
C GLU A 161 -26.59 -1.48 7.48
N LEU A 162 -25.38 -1.97 7.17
CA LEU A 162 -24.50 -1.30 6.22
C LEU A 162 -25.14 -1.20 4.83
N LYS A 163 -25.76 -2.29 4.35
CA LYS A 163 -26.46 -2.29 3.06
C LYS A 163 -27.57 -1.24 3.04
N MET A 164 -28.39 -1.15 4.07
CA MET A 164 -29.46 -0.15 4.18
C MET A 164 -28.90 1.27 4.15
N LEU A 165 -27.80 1.52 4.87
CA LEU A 165 -27.12 2.81 4.89
C LEU A 165 -26.57 3.20 3.50
N LEU A 166 -25.88 2.28 2.81
CA LEU A 166 -25.25 2.53 1.52
C LEU A 166 -26.25 2.58 0.35
N ASP A 167 -27.35 1.83 0.46
CA ASP A 167 -28.37 1.77 -0.58
C ASP A 167 -29.33 2.96 -0.51
N GLY A 168 -29.59 3.47 0.70
CA GLY A 168 -30.41 4.65 0.94
C GLY A 168 -31.80 4.53 0.32
N GLU A 169 -32.27 5.60 -0.31
CA GLU A 169 -33.59 5.67 -0.94
C GLU A 169 -33.76 4.74 -2.16
N HIS A 170 -32.65 4.24 -2.74
CA HIS A 170 -32.68 3.39 -3.95
C HIS A 170 -32.56 1.89 -3.65
N ILE A 171 -32.81 1.46 -2.40
CA ILE A 171 -32.65 0.06 -1.98
C ILE A 171 -33.44 -0.94 -2.84
N GLU A 172 -34.69 -0.61 -3.17
CA GLU A 172 -35.54 -1.47 -4.00
C GLU A 172 -34.98 -1.64 -5.42
N LEU A 173 -34.50 -0.54 -6.00
CA LEU A 173 -33.89 -0.54 -7.33
C LEU A 173 -32.58 -1.35 -7.33
N LYS A 174 -31.70 -1.09 -6.37
CA LYS A 174 -30.41 -1.79 -6.25
C LYS A 174 -30.61 -3.28 -5.99
N ASP A 175 -31.61 -3.67 -5.19
CA ASP A 175 -31.92 -5.09 -4.95
C ASP A 175 -32.46 -5.78 -6.19
N ARG A 176 -33.33 -5.11 -6.96
CA ARG A 176 -33.79 -5.62 -8.26
C ARG A 176 -32.63 -5.84 -9.22
N VAL A 177 -31.67 -4.91 -9.28
CA VAL A 177 -30.47 -5.03 -10.12
C VAL A 177 -29.58 -6.17 -9.67
N ARG A 178 -29.29 -6.29 -8.37
CA ARG A 178 -28.52 -7.41 -7.82
C ARG A 178 -29.18 -8.75 -8.09
N GLN A 179 -30.50 -8.84 -7.94
CA GLN A 179 -31.23 -10.07 -8.21
C GLN A 179 -31.16 -10.46 -9.69
N LEU A 180 -31.28 -9.49 -10.60
CA LEU A 180 -31.12 -9.72 -12.04
C LEU A 180 -29.70 -10.22 -12.37
N LEU A 181 -28.67 -9.57 -11.82
CA LEU A 181 -27.26 -9.91 -12.09
C LEU A 181 -26.80 -11.21 -11.43
N ARG A 182 -27.57 -11.75 -10.46
CA ARG A 182 -27.34 -13.08 -9.87
C ARG A 182 -27.80 -14.24 -10.75
N ASP A 183 -28.52 -13.96 -11.84
CA ASP A 183 -28.89 -15.00 -12.79
C ASP A 183 -27.62 -15.63 -13.41
N PRO A 184 -27.49 -16.97 -13.48
CA PRO A 184 -26.32 -17.65 -14.05
C PRO A 184 -25.97 -17.21 -15.48
N PHE A 185 -26.94 -16.66 -16.23
CA PHE A 185 -26.68 -16.07 -17.54
C PHE A 185 -25.68 -14.91 -17.51
N PHE A 186 -25.60 -14.17 -16.40
CA PHE A 186 -24.66 -13.06 -16.19
C PHE A 186 -23.33 -13.48 -15.55
N ASP A 187 -23.13 -14.77 -15.28
CA ASP A 187 -21.91 -15.26 -14.66
C ASP A 187 -20.66 -14.97 -15.51
N GLN A 188 -19.55 -14.65 -14.84
CA GLN A 188 -18.26 -14.38 -15.47
C GLN A 188 -17.53 -15.70 -15.71
N THR A 189 -17.66 -16.23 -16.92
CA THR A 189 -16.95 -17.43 -17.34
C THR A 189 -15.64 -17.07 -18.06
N TYR A 190 -14.59 -17.85 -17.81
CA TYR A 190 -13.36 -17.75 -18.59
C TYR A 190 -13.56 -18.28 -20.02
N GLU A 191 -13.29 -17.44 -21.02
CA GLU A 191 -13.32 -17.79 -22.45
C GLU A 191 -12.10 -17.17 -23.15
N PRO A 192 -11.13 -17.97 -23.64
CA PRO A 192 -9.93 -17.46 -24.27
C PRO A 192 -10.16 -16.89 -25.69
N ASN A 193 -11.25 -17.26 -26.38
CA ASN A 193 -11.57 -16.72 -27.69
C ASN A 193 -12.30 -15.37 -27.57
N LYS A 194 -11.65 -14.32 -28.09
CA LYS A 194 -12.17 -12.95 -28.03
C LYS A 194 -13.53 -12.76 -28.70
N ASP A 195 -13.79 -13.41 -29.83
CA ASP A 195 -15.01 -13.19 -30.59
C ASP A 195 -16.21 -13.90 -29.96
N ILE A 196 -15.99 -15.09 -29.40
CA ILE A 196 -16.98 -15.81 -28.59
C ILE A 196 -17.32 -14.99 -27.34
N TYR A 197 -16.31 -14.46 -26.64
CA TYR A 197 -16.51 -13.64 -25.46
C TYR A 197 -17.29 -12.36 -25.78
N ARG A 198 -16.93 -11.64 -26.86
CA ARG A 198 -17.67 -10.45 -27.31
C ARG A 198 -19.13 -10.74 -27.63
N GLN A 199 -19.40 -11.86 -28.29
CA GLN A 199 -20.77 -12.26 -28.61
C GLN A 199 -21.58 -12.53 -27.34
N ARG A 200 -20.97 -13.18 -26.34
CA ARG A 200 -21.60 -13.39 -25.02
C ARG A 200 -21.92 -12.08 -24.33
N ILE A 201 -20.97 -11.14 -24.25
CA ILE A 201 -21.19 -9.82 -23.64
C ILE A 201 -22.30 -9.05 -24.37
N LEU A 202 -22.34 -9.12 -25.70
CA LEU A 202 -23.39 -8.48 -26.50
C LEU A 202 -24.77 -9.03 -26.14
N GLU A 203 -24.92 -10.35 -26.04
CA GLU A 203 -26.18 -10.98 -25.66
C GLU A 203 -26.58 -10.64 -24.22
N GLN A 204 -25.64 -10.62 -23.28
CA GLN A 204 -25.87 -10.14 -21.91
C GLN A 204 -26.36 -8.69 -21.89
N THR A 205 -25.71 -7.81 -22.65
CA THR A 205 -26.08 -6.39 -22.74
C THR A 205 -27.48 -6.21 -23.33
N LYS A 206 -27.84 -6.97 -24.37
CA LYS A 206 -29.19 -6.96 -24.94
C LYS A 206 -30.25 -7.42 -23.92
N LYS A 207 -29.96 -8.47 -23.15
CA LYS A 207 -30.88 -8.95 -22.10
C LYS A 207 -31.04 -7.95 -20.97
N LEU A 208 -29.97 -7.25 -20.57
CA LEU A 208 -30.06 -6.13 -19.62
C LEU A 208 -30.90 -4.98 -20.18
N ALA A 209 -30.67 -4.58 -21.42
CA ALA A 209 -31.46 -3.53 -22.07
C ALA A 209 -32.95 -3.89 -22.15
N ALA A 210 -33.27 -5.16 -22.41
CA ALA A 210 -34.65 -5.66 -22.43
C ALA A 210 -35.37 -5.57 -21.07
N GLN A 211 -34.63 -5.48 -19.95
CA GLN A 211 -35.21 -5.25 -18.62
C GLN A 211 -35.66 -3.79 -18.41
N GLY A 212 -35.32 -2.88 -19.33
CA GLY A 212 -35.75 -1.49 -19.32
C GLY A 212 -35.07 -0.60 -18.28
N LEU A 213 -34.13 -1.13 -17.49
CA LEU A 213 -33.42 -0.39 -16.45
C LEU A 213 -32.56 0.75 -17.02
N SER A 214 -31.95 0.54 -18.19
CA SER A 214 -31.15 1.56 -18.87
C SER A 214 -31.98 2.75 -19.36
N ALA A 215 -33.29 2.61 -19.50
CA ALA A 215 -34.18 3.67 -19.95
C ALA A 215 -34.50 4.71 -18.86
N TYR A 216 -34.15 4.45 -17.58
CA TYR A 216 -34.46 5.33 -16.46
C TYR A 216 -33.82 6.71 -16.60
N SER A 217 -32.57 6.77 -17.07
CA SER A 217 -31.82 8.02 -17.23
C SER A 217 -32.21 8.81 -18.49
N PHE A 218 -32.96 8.23 -19.42
CA PHE A 218 -33.26 8.88 -20.71
C PHE A 218 -34.55 9.70 -20.66
N PRO A 219 -34.63 10.81 -21.41
CA PRO A 219 -35.85 11.61 -21.52
C PRO A 219 -37.02 10.84 -22.12
N LYS A 220 -38.25 11.13 -21.66
CA LYS A 220 -39.48 10.52 -22.18
C LYS A 220 -39.69 10.76 -23.67
N LYS A 221 -39.23 11.90 -24.20
CA LYS A 221 -39.31 12.22 -25.64
C LYS A 221 -38.56 11.24 -26.55
N TYR A 222 -37.65 10.43 -25.99
CA TYR A 222 -36.93 9.38 -26.71
C TYR A 222 -37.31 7.96 -26.24
N GLY A 223 -38.43 7.82 -25.52
CA GLY A 223 -38.88 6.52 -24.99
C GLY A 223 -38.25 6.10 -23.65
N GLY A 224 -37.55 7.02 -22.97
CA GLY A 224 -37.05 6.79 -21.61
C GLY A 224 -38.07 7.08 -20.51
N TYR A 225 -37.65 6.98 -19.25
CA TYR A 225 -38.52 7.21 -18.07
C TYR A 225 -38.23 8.50 -17.31
N GLU A 226 -37.14 9.21 -17.63
CA GLU A 226 -36.78 10.53 -17.05
C GLU A 226 -36.76 10.52 -15.51
N LYS A 227 -36.17 9.46 -14.94
CA LYS A 227 -36.00 9.29 -13.50
C LYS A 227 -34.63 9.81 -13.10
N ASN A 228 -34.60 11.06 -12.63
CA ASN A 228 -33.39 11.68 -12.07
C ASN A 228 -33.01 10.97 -10.76
N GLY A 229 -31.73 10.64 -10.57
CA GLY A 229 -31.26 9.92 -9.36
C GLY A 229 -31.35 8.39 -9.42
N ASP A 230 -32.33 7.81 -10.12
CA ASP A 230 -32.51 6.35 -10.29
C ASP A 230 -31.55 5.72 -11.34
N HIS A 231 -30.46 6.40 -11.67
CA HIS A 231 -29.47 5.88 -12.62
C HIS A 231 -28.45 5.03 -11.88
N ILE A 232 -28.19 3.83 -12.38
CA ILE A 232 -27.13 2.98 -11.85
C ILE A 232 -25.81 3.59 -12.31
N ALA A 233 -25.15 4.36 -11.43
CA ALA A 233 -23.78 4.82 -11.58
C ALA A 233 -22.80 3.82 -10.95
#